data_AF-A0A4P9VFJ2-F1
#
_entry.id   AF-A0A4P9VFJ2-F1
#
_cell.length_a   1.000
_cell.length_b   1.000
_cell.length_c   1.000
_cell.angle_alpha   90.00
_cell.angle_beta   90.00
_cell.angle_gamma   90.00
#
_symmetry.space_group_name_H-M   'P 1'
#
loop_
_entity.id
_entity.type
_entity.pdbx_description
1 polymer ?
#
loop_
_entity_poly.entity_id
_entity_poly.type
_entity_poly.pdbx_seq_one_letter_code
_entity_poly.pdbx_strand_id
1 'polypeptide(L)'
;MELEEYKSSFNSEDAAPGWDAIDSVLKQVYAEQEPKHWGTIIKYMLGGPDPLDGISAYQSSAGNRDHLHFCSYGFTSLYYDEEAVGQEFSKFGFELTFRLLSKLPPDEEPIWVCNLMQNLARYVFESGKWFEEYHWIPAWYGLKTLDTFYGKNVT
;
A
#
# COMPACT_ATOMS: atom_id res chain seq x y z
N MET A 1 -21.52 4.84 -11.84
CA MET A 1 -22.18 5.71 -10.86
C MET A 1 -22.18 7.10 -11.46
N GLU A 2 -23.34 7.73 -11.49
CA GLU A 2 -23.51 9.11 -11.96
C GLU A 2 -23.15 10.11 -10.84
N LEU A 3 -22.83 11.36 -11.18
CA LEU A 3 -22.39 12.37 -10.19
C LEU A 3 -23.40 12.63 -9.08
N GLU A 4 -24.70 12.68 -9.40
CA GLU A 4 -25.76 12.91 -8.41
C GLU A 4 -25.88 11.75 -7.41
N GLU A 5 -25.68 10.51 -7.87
CA GLU A 5 -25.67 9.32 -7.01
C GLU A 5 -24.44 9.31 -6.10
N TYR A 6 -23.27 9.73 -6.62
CA TYR A 6 -22.04 9.89 -5.84
C TYR A 6 -22.21 10.88 -4.69
N LYS A 7 -22.73 12.08 -4.99
CA LYS A 7 -23.02 13.13 -4.01
C LYS A 7 -23.96 12.65 -2.92
N SER A 8 -25.04 11.97 -3.30
CA SER A 8 -26.00 11.46 -2.33
C SER A 8 -25.41 10.38 -1.43
N SER A 9 -24.53 9.53 -1.97
CA SER A 9 -23.96 8.38 -1.27
C SER A 9 -22.82 8.75 -0.32
N PHE A 10 -22.06 9.80 -0.64
CA PHE A 10 -20.86 10.22 0.10
C PHE A 10 -20.96 11.67 0.58
N ASN A 11 -22.07 11.99 1.27
CA ASN A 11 -22.39 13.36 1.70
C ASN A 11 -21.71 13.81 3.01
N SER A 12 -20.95 12.94 3.68
CA SER A 12 -20.23 13.27 4.91
C SER A 12 -18.86 13.87 4.62
N GLU A 13 -18.43 14.85 5.41
CA GLU A 13 -17.11 15.49 5.25
C GLU A 13 -15.93 14.51 5.43
N ASP A 14 -16.13 13.43 6.19
CA ASP A 14 -15.13 12.38 6.43
C ASP A 14 -15.24 11.19 5.45
N ALA A 15 -16.01 11.32 4.36
CA ALA A 15 -16.20 10.23 3.41
C ALA A 15 -14.88 9.83 2.72
N ALA A 16 -14.58 8.53 2.76
CA ALA A 16 -13.42 7.93 2.11
C ALA A 16 -13.83 6.78 1.17
N PRO A 17 -14.61 7.08 0.10
CA PRO A 17 -15.18 6.06 -0.78
C PRO A 17 -14.13 5.13 -1.41
N GLY A 18 -12.96 5.67 -1.76
CA GLY A 18 -11.87 4.87 -2.33
C GLY A 18 -11.24 3.95 -1.28
N TRP A 19 -11.08 4.44 -0.05
CA TRP A 19 -10.63 3.63 1.07
C TRP A 19 -11.61 2.48 1.37
N ASP A 20 -12.91 2.79 1.47
CA ASP A 20 -13.96 1.82 1.71
C ASP A 20 -14.04 0.76 0.60
N ALA A 21 -13.83 1.17 -0.65
CA ALA A 21 -13.78 0.26 -1.79
C ALA A 21 -12.62 -0.73 -1.68
N ILE A 22 -11.42 -0.26 -1.32
CA ILE A 22 -10.26 -1.13 -1.09
C ILE A 22 -10.55 -2.09 0.07
N ASP A 23 -11.03 -1.58 1.20
CA ASP A 23 -11.34 -2.40 2.38
C ASP A 23 -12.42 -3.45 2.08
N SER A 24 -13.42 -3.12 1.28
CA SER A 24 -14.46 -4.06 0.86
C SER A 24 -13.89 -5.25 0.08
N VAL A 25 -12.93 -5.00 -0.83
CA VAL A 25 -12.25 -6.07 -1.56
C VAL A 25 -11.35 -6.89 -0.64
N LEU A 26 -10.61 -6.24 0.26
CA LEU A 26 -9.72 -6.94 1.20
C LEU A 26 -10.49 -7.79 2.21
N LYS A 27 -11.66 -7.33 2.68
CA LYS A 27 -12.58 -8.11 3.53
C LYS A 27 -13.08 -9.37 2.85
N GLN A 28 -13.30 -9.38 1.53
CA GLN A 28 -13.65 -10.60 0.81
C GLN A 28 -12.53 -11.64 0.81
N VAL A 29 -11.27 -11.19 0.88
CA VAL A 29 -10.09 -12.07 0.87
C VAL A 29 -9.72 -12.53 2.29
N TYR A 30 -9.81 -11.64 3.28
CA TYR A 30 -9.31 -11.85 4.64
C TYR A 30 -10.39 -11.96 5.72
N ALA A 31 -11.67 -11.91 5.32
CA ALA A 31 -12.82 -11.92 6.21
C ALA A 31 -12.70 -10.80 7.28
N GLU A 32 -13.02 -11.12 8.54
CA GLU A 32 -12.98 -10.19 9.69
C GLU A 32 -11.57 -10.03 10.29
N GLN A 33 -10.51 -10.38 9.55
CA GLN A 33 -9.15 -10.21 10.06
C GLN A 33 -8.81 -8.72 10.18
N GLU A 34 -8.56 -8.26 11.41
CA GLU A 34 -8.01 -6.93 11.67
C GLU A 34 -6.56 -6.85 11.17
N PRO A 35 -6.25 -6.03 10.16
CA PRO A 35 -4.89 -5.89 9.66
C PRO A 35 -4.03 -5.10 10.63
N LYS A 36 -2.71 -5.30 10.55
CA LYS A 36 -1.78 -4.31 11.05
C LYS A 36 -1.76 -3.13 10.08
N HIS A 37 -2.09 -1.94 10.55
CA HIS A 37 -2.14 -0.73 9.71
C HIS A 37 -1.10 0.30 10.13
N TRP A 38 -0.42 0.89 9.15
CA TRP A 38 0.48 2.02 9.31
C TRP A 38 -0.01 3.19 8.45
N GLY A 39 -0.33 4.32 9.09
CA GLY A 39 -0.71 5.55 8.41
C GLY A 39 0.36 6.64 8.51
N THR A 40 0.27 7.64 7.65
CA THR A 40 1.15 8.82 7.70
C THR A 40 0.75 9.76 8.83
N ILE A 41 1.73 10.40 9.47
CA ILE A 41 1.48 11.45 10.48
C ILE A 41 0.92 12.71 9.81
N ILE A 42 1.48 13.09 8.66
CA ILE A 42 1.03 14.21 7.84
C ILE A 42 0.71 13.64 6.46
N LYS A 43 -0.56 13.77 6.04
CA LYS A 43 -1.01 13.30 4.73
C LYS A 43 -0.22 13.97 3.60
N TYR A 44 0.00 13.24 2.51
CA TYR A 44 0.76 13.77 1.38
C TYR A 44 0.14 15.04 0.78
N MET A 45 -1.19 15.09 0.66
CA MET A 45 -1.93 16.25 0.17
C MET A 45 -1.74 17.52 1.02
N LEU A 46 -1.29 17.37 2.27
CA LEU A 46 -0.97 18.48 3.19
C LEU A 46 0.54 18.81 3.21
N GLY A 47 1.31 18.29 2.26
CA GLY A 47 2.77 18.49 2.17
C GLY A 47 3.59 17.48 2.97
N GLY A 48 2.99 16.35 3.40
CA GLY A 48 3.73 15.24 3.98
C GLY A 48 4.71 14.60 2.98
N PRO A 49 5.79 13.94 3.45
CA PRO A 49 6.81 13.37 2.58
C PRO A 49 6.41 12.03 1.94
N ASP A 50 5.39 11.37 2.49
CA ASP A 50 5.05 9.99 2.19
C ASP A 50 3.71 9.91 1.43
N PRO A 51 3.70 9.48 0.14
CA PRO A 51 2.50 9.52 -0.70
C PRO A 51 1.42 8.49 -0.39
N LEU A 52 1.77 7.39 0.29
CA LEU A 52 0.79 6.39 0.71
C LEU A 52 0.26 6.80 2.08
N ASP A 53 -1.01 7.21 2.12
CA ASP A 53 -1.68 7.60 3.36
C ASP A 53 -1.84 6.41 4.33
N GLY A 54 -1.85 5.18 3.80
CA GLY A 54 -1.94 3.95 4.57
C GLY A 54 -1.26 2.75 3.93
N ILE A 55 -0.80 1.82 4.77
CA ILE A 55 -0.36 0.48 4.38
C ILE A 55 -0.93 -0.51 5.39
N SER A 56 -1.68 -1.51 4.91
CA SER A 56 -2.23 -2.59 5.73
C SER A 56 -1.50 -3.90 5.45
N ALA A 57 -1.19 -4.69 6.48
CA ALA A 57 -0.63 -6.03 6.35
C ALA A 57 -1.58 -7.09 6.95
N TYR A 58 -1.85 -8.11 6.14
CA TYR A 58 -2.68 -9.26 6.48
C TYR A 58 -1.83 -10.53 6.57
N GLN A 59 -2.19 -11.41 7.49
CA GLN A 59 -1.66 -12.77 7.58
C GLN A 59 -2.38 -13.67 6.58
N SER A 60 -1.61 -14.43 5.78
CA SER A 60 -2.14 -15.27 4.71
C SER A 60 -1.37 -16.57 4.58
N SER A 61 -2.10 -17.68 4.41
CA SER A 61 -1.54 -19.00 4.06
C SER A 61 -1.90 -19.43 2.64
N ALA A 62 -2.38 -18.50 1.81
CA ALA A 62 -2.78 -18.78 0.43
C ALA A 62 -1.63 -19.42 -0.38
N GLY A 63 -1.95 -20.46 -1.14
CA GLY A 63 -0.93 -21.20 -1.90
C GLY A 63 0.00 -22.06 -1.04
N ASN A 64 -0.47 -22.51 0.13
CA ASN A 64 0.26 -23.38 1.08
C ASN A 64 1.58 -22.78 1.57
N ARG A 65 1.65 -21.45 1.65
CA ARG A 65 2.83 -20.72 2.13
C ARG A 65 2.39 -19.59 3.03
N ASP A 66 2.90 -19.60 4.25
CA ASP A 66 2.67 -18.53 5.21
C ASP A 66 3.42 -17.26 4.80
N HIS A 67 2.68 -16.16 4.70
CA HIS A 67 3.21 -14.86 4.33
C HIS A 67 2.37 -13.72 4.88
N LEU A 68 3.00 -12.55 4.94
CA LEU A 68 2.31 -11.28 5.12
C LEU A 68 1.98 -10.69 3.75
N HIS A 69 0.75 -10.20 3.57
CA HIS A 69 0.29 -9.49 2.38
C HIS A 69 0.05 -8.02 2.70
N PHE A 70 0.92 -7.15 2.17
CA PHE A 70 0.84 -5.70 2.30
C PHE A 70 -0.02 -5.15 1.18
N CYS A 71 -0.88 -4.18 1.49
CA CYS A 71 -1.73 -3.45 0.56
C CYS A 71 -1.58 -1.95 0.85
N SER A 72 -1.29 -1.15 -0.17
CA SER A 72 -1.21 0.31 -0.04
C SER A 72 -2.56 0.99 -0.19
N TYR A 73 -2.60 2.23 0.31
CA TYR A 73 -3.67 3.20 0.13
C TYR A 73 -2.99 4.52 -0.25
N GLY A 74 -3.16 4.99 -1.48
CA GLY A 74 -2.71 6.34 -1.88
C GLY A 74 -2.48 6.55 -3.37
N PHE A 75 -2.34 5.48 -4.14
CA PHE A 75 -2.23 5.58 -5.60
C PHE A 75 -3.58 5.83 -6.27
N THR A 76 -4.68 5.43 -5.62
CA THR A 76 -6.05 5.76 -6.00
C THR A 76 -6.57 6.98 -5.24
N SER A 77 -7.69 7.57 -5.70
CA SER A 77 -8.40 8.62 -4.96
C SER A 77 -9.12 7.99 -3.76
N LEU A 78 -8.54 8.15 -2.57
CA LEU A 78 -9.07 7.56 -1.33
C LEU A 78 -10.28 8.30 -0.77
N TYR A 79 -10.24 9.64 -0.87
CA TYR A 79 -11.24 10.54 -0.29
C TYR A 79 -12.28 10.97 -1.32
N TYR A 80 -13.34 11.62 -0.85
CA TYR A 80 -14.34 12.22 -1.71
C TYR A 80 -13.72 13.16 -2.75
N ASP A 81 -14.02 12.90 -4.02
CA ASP A 81 -13.47 13.61 -5.17
C ASP A 81 -14.47 13.53 -6.33
N GLU A 82 -15.21 14.62 -6.56
CA GLU A 82 -16.20 14.71 -7.64
C GLU A 82 -15.55 14.66 -9.03
N GLU A 83 -14.32 15.15 -9.16
CA GLU A 83 -13.61 15.21 -10.45
C GLU A 83 -13.19 13.83 -10.94
N ALA A 84 -13.06 12.87 -10.01
CA ALA A 84 -12.80 11.47 -10.31
C ALA A 84 -14.03 10.72 -10.86
N VAL A 85 -15.25 11.25 -10.70
CA VAL A 85 -16.47 10.58 -11.15
C VAL A 85 -16.54 10.56 -12.68
N GLY A 86 -16.69 9.37 -13.25
CA GLY A 86 -16.76 9.16 -14.70
C GLY A 86 -15.41 9.14 -15.40
N GLN A 87 -14.29 9.28 -14.68
CA GLN A 87 -12.96 9.04 -15.22
C GLN A 87 -12.71 7.55 -15.42
N GLU A 88 -11.85 7.23 -16.39
CA GLU A 88 -11.46 5.84 -16.68
C GLU A 88 -10.67 5.21 -15.52
N PHE A 89 -9.87 6.03 -14.82
CA PHE A 89 -9.03 5.59 -13.70
C PHE A 89 -9.17 6.50 -12.48
N SER A 90 -9.12 5.91 -11.30
CA SER A 90 -9.00 6.63 -10.03
C SER A 90 -7.54 7.03 -9.82
N LYS A 91 -7.18 8.28 -10.11
CA LYS A 91 -5.81 8.81 -10.03
C LYS A 91 -4.82 7.95 -10.84
N PHE A 92 -3.94 7.16 -10.21
CA PHE A 92 -3.02 6.26 -10.93
C PHE A 92 -3.69 4.95 -11.36
N GLY A 93 -4.87 4.62 -10.83
CA GLY A 93 -5.66 3.46 -11.24
C GLY A 93 -5.21 2.11 -10.68
N PHE A 94 -4.23 2.08 -9.77
CA PHE A 94 -3.75 0.86 -9.12
C PHE A 94 -3.39 1.11 -7.65
N GLU A 95 -3.18 0.05 -6.88
CA GLU A 95 -2.51 0.09 -5.57
C GLU A 95 -1.37 -0.93 -5.58
N LEU A 96 -0.32 -0.70 -4.79
CA LEU A 96 0.77 -1.66 -4.62
C LEU A 96 0.39 -2.74 -3.61
N THR A 97 0.78 -3.97 -3.93
CA THR A 97 0.77 -5.06 -2.97
C THR A 97 2.14 -5.72 -2.86
N PHE A 98 2.44 -6.31 -1.71
CA PHE A 98 3.69 -7.03 -1.48
C PHE A 98 3.45 -8.29 -0.65
N ARG A 99 4.06 -9.42 -1.02
CA ARG A 99 3.97 -10.68 -0.28
C ARG A 99 5.31 -11.04 0.32
N LEU A 100 5.42 -10.97 1.65
CA LEU A 100 6.61 -11.33 2.40
C LEU A 100 6.45 -12.72 3.00
N LEU A 101 7.23 -13.68 2.52
CA LEU A 101 7.32 -15.00 3.16
C LEU A 101 7.71 -14.80 4.64
N SER A 102 6.87 -15.31 5.54
CA SER A 102 7.04 -15.11 6.98
C SER A 102 6.37 -16.25 7.72
N LYS A 103 6.92 -16.61 8.88
CA LYS A 103 6.16 -17.36 9.88
C LYS A 103 4.98 -16.50 10.34
N LEU A 104 3.85 -17.14 10.65
CA LEU A 104 2.66 -16.50 11.19
C LEU A 104 2.36 -17.01 12.61
N PRO A 105 2.08 -16.12 13.58
CA PRO A 105 2.25 -14.67 13.50
C PRO A 105 3.73 -14.28 13.32
N PRO A 106 4.03 -13.10 12.74
CA PRO A 106 5.40 -12.67 12.55
C PRO A 106 6.07 -12.36 13.90
N ASP A 107 7.35 -12.73 14.04
CA ASP A 107 8.11 -12.48 15.27
C ASP A 107 8.48 -10.97 15.41
N GLU A 108 8.60 -10.25 14.29
CA GLU A 108 8.89 -8.81 14.23
C GLU A 108 8.00 -8.10 13.20
N GLU A 109 7.72 -6.82 13.42
CA GLU A 109 7.01 -5.98 12.45
C GLU A 109 7.95 -5.58 11.29
N PRO A 110 7.67 -5.98 10.04
CA PRO A 110 8.57 -5.74 8.91
C PRO A 110 8.41 -4.32 8.34
N ILE A 111 8.67 -3.30 9.16
CA ILE A 111 8.55 -1.86 8.83
C ILE A 111 9.33 -1.50 7.55
N TRP A 112 10.41 -2.21 7.25
CA TRP A 112 11.19 -2.01 6.03
C TRP A 112 10.34 -2.18 4.74
N VAL A 113 9.29 -3.02 4.76
CA VAL A 113 8.37 -3.17 3.63
C VAL A 113 7.57 -1.89 3.42
N CYS A 114 7.09 -1.27 4.51
CA CYS A 114 6.40 0.02 4.45
C CYS A 114 7.31 1.09 3.84
N ASN A 115 8.57 1.16 4.28
CA ASN A 115 9.56 2.09 3.74
C ASN A 115 9.85 1.85 2.25
N LEU A 116 9.95 0.58 1.85
CA LEU A 116 10.09 0.21 0.44
C LEU A 116 8.92 0.71 -0.38
N MET A 117 7.69 0.43 0.05
CA MET A 117 6.47 0.84 -0.66
C MET A 117 6.36 2.36 -0.76
N GLN A 118 6.69 3.11 0.31
CA GLN A 118 6.74 4.58 0.26
C GLN A 118 7.82 5.10 -0.70
N ASN A 119 8.99 4.44 -0.77
CA ASN A 119 10.03 4.82 -1.74
C ASN A 119 9.54 4.64 -3.18
N LEU A 120 8.83 3.55 -3.47
CA LEU A 120 8.22 3.33 -4.79
C LEU A 120 7.13 4.36 -5.08
N ALA A 121 6.30 4.69 -4.10
CA ALA A 121 5.29 5.71 -4.24
C ALA A 121 5.90 7.09 -4.54
N ARG A 122 6.95 7.49 -3.80
CA ARG A 122 7.66 8.75 -4.07
C ARG A 122 8.19 8.81 -5.50
N TYR A 123 8.81 7.73 -5.99
CA TYR A 123 9.25 7.67 -7.39
C TYR A 123 8.11 7.93 -8.38
N VAL A 124 6.97 7.25 -8.23
CA VAL A 124 5.84 7.40 -9.17
C VAL A 124 5.27 8.82 -9.10
N PHE A 125 5.08 9.37 -7.90
CA PHE A 125 4.52 10.70 -7.70
C PHE A 125 5.45 11.82 -8.19
N GLU A 126 6.76 11.70 -7.97
CA GLU A 126 7.75 12.70 -8.39
C GLU A 126 8.02 12.64 -9.90
N SER A 127 8.06 11.43 -10.48
CA SER A 127 8.43 11.24 -11.88
C SER A 127 7.24 11.22 -12.85
N GLY A 128 6.03 11.00 -12.35
CA GLY A 128 4.83 10.74 -13.15
C GLY A 128 4.87 9.40 -13.91
N LYS A 129 5.88 8.56 -13.69
CA LYS A 129 6.03 7.25 -14.34
C LYS A 129 5.45 6.16 -13.43
N TRP A 130 4.45 5.44 -13.92
CA TRP A 130 3.85 4.33 -13.20
C TRP A 130 4.42 2.97 -13.60
N PHE A 131 4.01 1.93 -12.87
CA PHE A 131 4.37 0.55 -13.15
C PHE A 131 3.26 -0.13 -13.93
N GLU A 132 3.63 -0.81 -15.02
CA GLU A 132 2.77 -1.76 -15.70
C GLU A 132 3.19 -3.18 -15.33
N GLU A 133 2.36 -4.15 -15.70
CA GLU A 133 2.72 -5.56 -15.53
C GLU A 133 4.09 -5.85 -16.15
N TYR A 134 4.90 -6.64 -15.45
CA TYR A 134 6.25 -7.04 -15.87
C TYR A 134 7.31 -5.92 -15.90
N HIS A 135 7.02 -4.69 -15.48
CA HIS A 135 8.06 -3.71 -15.18
C HIS A 135 8.98 -4.23 -14.07
N TRP A 136 10.29 -4.05 -14.25
CA TRP A 136 11.30 -4.45 -13.27
C TRP A 136 12.01 -3.22 -12.72
N ILE A 137 12.37 -3.28 -11.44
CA ILE A 137 13.10 -2.23 -10.75
C ILE A 137 14.50 -2.78 -10.43
N PRO A 138 15.58 -2.17 -10.93
CA PRO A 138 16.92 -2.54 -10.50
C PRO A 138 17.09 -2.18 -9.01
N ALA A 139 17.11 -3.20 -8.16
CA ALA A 139 17.51 -3.04 -6.76
C ALA A 139 19.02 -3.26 -6.65
N TRP A 140 19.82 -2.18 -6.81
CA TRP A 140 21.29 -2.27 -6.79
C TRP A 140 21.86 -2.52 -5.39
N TYR A 141 21.04 -2.35 -4.35
CA TYR A 141 21.32 -2.80 -3.00
C TYR A 141 20.22 -3.78 -2.59
N GLY A 142 20.60 -4.96 -2.11
CA GLY A 142 19.67 -6.01 -1.73
C GLY A 142 18.55 -5.48 -0.85
N LEU A 143 17.32 -5.93 -1.10
CA LEU A 143 16.10 -5.55 -0.34
C LEU A 143 16.17 -5.92 1.16
N LYS A 144 17.29 -6.45 1.63
CA LYS A 144 17.88 -6.23 2.95
C LYS A 144 19.39 -6.10 2.79
N THR A 145 19.99 -4.97 3.15
CA THR A 145 21.37 -5.01 3.67
C THR A 145 21.30 -5.59 5.08
N LEU A 146 21.28 -6.92 5.15
CA LEU A 146 21.84 -7.60 6.31
C LEU A 146 23.33 -7.22 6.30
N ASP A 147 23.78 -6.50 7.32
CA ASP A 147 25.19 -6.54 7.69
C ASP A 147 25.56 -8.01 7.89
N THR A 148 26.14 -8.59 6.85
CA THR A 148 26.76 -9.89 6.95
C THR A 148 28.06 -9.63 7.70
N PHE A 149 28.04 -9.80 9.02
CA PHE A 149 29.28 -9.86 9.79
C PHE A 149 30.09 -11.04 9.24
N TYR A 150 31.06 -10.75 8.37
CA TYR A 150 32.19 -11.63 8.17
C TYR A 150 33.07 -11.51 9.41
N GLY A 151 32.76 -12.27 10.45
CA GLY A 151 33.71 -12.61 11.49
C GLY A 151 34.82 -13.46 10.88
N LYS A 152 35.79 -12.84 10.19
CA LYS A 152 37.09 -13.48 9.97
C LYS A 152 37.84 -13.40 11.30
N ASN A 153 37.95 -14.56 11.94
CA ASN A 153 38.94 -14.94 12.95
C ASN A 153 39.82 -13.79 13.48
N VAL A 154 39.54 -13.34 14.70
CA VAL A 154 40.56 -12.74 15.54
C VAL A 154 41.37 -13.89 16.11
N THR A 155 42.57 -14.10 15.57
CA THR A 155 43.70 -14.66 16.32
C THR A 155 44.41 -13.53 17.05
#